data_AF-A0A7C6YMT7-F1
#
_entry.id   AF-A0A7C6YMT7-F1
#
_cell.length_a   1.000
_cell.length_b   1.000
_cell.length_c   1.000
_cell.angle_alpha   90.00
_cell.angle_beta   90.00
_cell.angle_gamma   90.00
#
_symmetry.space_group_name_H-M   'P 1'
#
loop_
_entity.id
_entity.type
_entity.pdbx_description
1 polymer ?
#
loop_
_entity_poly.entity_id
_entity_poly.type
_entity_poly.pdbx_seq_one_letter_code
_entity_poly.pdbx_strand_id
1 'polypeptide(L)'
;MEDMEKYVLDWQDTVQDRSRFYWIGRSLIMWIGGFLGFLIIDYLSLGLNFTDWYMAFFAAGLVGLLNVLFWPILTKILLPFLVFTVGIGALLLNGFFIWLASNFVDGFTIGGPALILTPLAMAAVTTFLSAILTIDDDATYYRNVIKKVKKGKIKLKGKKGVIFLEIDGLSLNVLNEAIKKGHMPTLQKWLEEGTHKVTGWETDLSSQTGASQAGILHGNNKDIPAFRWVEKEKNNKIMVSTGFSDAPIIEKRISDGNGLLKNKGASRS
;
A
#
# COMPACT_ATOMS: atom_id res chain seq x y z
N MET A 1 32.31 0.34 8.62
CA MET A 1 31.30 1.31 8.09
C MET A 1 31.24 1.21 6.57
N GLU A 2 32.37 1.04 5.89
CA GLU A 2 32.45 0.73 4.45
C GLU A 2 31.76 -0.59 4.04
N ASP A 3 31.88 -1.67 4.82
CA ASP A 3 31.26 -2.96 4.46
C ASP A 3 29.72 -2.94 4.50
N MET A 4 29.15 -2.09 5.37
CA MET A 4 27.70 -1.93 5.49
C MET A 4 27.14 -1.09 4.35
N GLU A 5 27.86 -0.06 3.90
CA GLU A 5 27.50 0.70 2.70
C GLU A 5 27.58 -0.17 1.45
N LYS A 6 28.64 -0.99 1.33
CA LYS A 6 28.81 -1.93 0.21
C LYS A 6 27.69 -2.97 0.16
N TYR A 7 27.33 -3.57 1.30
CA TYR A 7 26.20 -4.52 1.38
C TYR A 7 24.84 -3.88 1.06
N VAL A 8 24.62 -2.63 1.48
CA VAL A 8 23.37 -1.91 1.19
C VAL A 8 23.28 -1.53 -0.28
N LEU A 9 24.40 -1.21 -0.93
CA LEU A 9 24.48 -0.94 -2.36
C LEU A 9 24.25 -2.22 -3.19
N ASP A 10 24.89 -3.33 -2.80
CA ASP A 10 24.78 -4.62 -3.49
C ASP A 10 23.36 -5.23 -3.38
N TRP A 11 22.71 -5.07 -2.21
CA TRP A 11 21.30 -5.41 -2.01
C TRP A 11 20.35 -4.50 -2.79
N GLN A 12 20.68 -3.20 -2.91
CA GLN A 12 19.88 -2.29 -3.73
C GLN A 12 19.91 -2.69 -5.20
N ASP A 13 21.08 -3.07 -5.72
CA ASP A 13 21.30 -3.49 -7.10
C ASP A 13 20.63 -4.83 -7.42
N THR A 14 20.71 -5.84 -6.53
CA THR A 14 20.01 -7.12 -6.71
C THR A 14 18.49 -7.02 -6.64
N VAL A 15 17.95 -6.04 -5.90
CA VAL A 15 16.50 -5.72 -5.89
C VAL A 15 16.14 -4.72 -7.01
N GLN A 16 17.11 -4.17 -7.76
CA GLN A 16 16.86 -3.15 -8.77
C GLN A 16 16.39 -3.69 -10.12
N ASP A 17 16.51 -4.98 -10.37
CA ASP A 17 16.34 -5.51 -11.72
C ASP A 17 14.90 -5.95 -12.01
N ARG A 18 13.97 -4.99 -12.04
CA ARG A 18 12.91 -5.05 -13.05
C ARG A 18 13.43 -4.27 -14.25
N SER A 19 13.83 -5.00 -15.30
CA SER A 19 14.53 -4.45 -16.45
C SER A 19 13.72 -3.31 -17.08
N ARG A 20 14.39 -2.37 -17.75
CA ARG A 20 13.76 -1.23 -18.46
C ARG A 20 12.61 -1.68 -19.38
N PHE A 21 12.63 -2.93 -19.85
CA PHE A 21 11.57 -3.53 -20.65
C PHE A 21 10.25 -3.67 -19.90
N TYR A 22 10.26 -3.95 -18.59
CA TYR A 22 9.03 -4.01 -17.79
C TYR A 22 8.32 -2.65 -17.73
N TRP A 23 9.09 -1.58 -17.55
CA TRP A 23 8.57 -0.20 -17.52
C TRP A 23 7.99 0.23 -18.86
N ILE A 24 8.71 -0.07 -19.95
CA ILE A 24 8.23 0.21 -21.30
C ILE A 24 6.96 -0.59 -21.61
N GLY A 25 6.96 -1.89 -21.30
CA GLY A 25 5.79 -2.76 -21.49
C GLY A 25 4.57 -2.25 -20.73
N ARG A 26 4.75 -1.86 -19.46
CA ARG A 26 3.69 -1.25 -18.65
C ARG A 26 3.14 0.02 -19.28
N SER A 27 4.02 0.96 -19.66
CA SER A 27 3.58 2.21 -20.28
C SER A 27 2.81 1.98 -21.58
N LEU A 28 3.24 1.01 -22.39
CA LEU A 28 2.52 0.60 -23.59
C LEU A 28 1.14 0.03 -23.27
N ILE A 29 1.03 -0.82 -22.25
CA ILE A 29 -0.25 -1.43 -21.85
C ILE A 29 -1.22 -0.37 -21.33
N MET A 30 -0.75 0.56 -20.50
CA MET A 30 -1.56 1.69 -20.03
C MET A 30 -2.03 2.57 -21.18
N TRP A 31 -1.17 2.79 -22.18
CA TRP A 31 -1.51 3.56 -23.37
C TRP A 31 -2.55 2.83 -24.23
N ILE A 32 -2.36 1.53 -24.47
CA ILE A 32 -3.32 0.67 -25.20
C ILE A 32 -4.65 0.63 -24.47
N GLY A 33 -4.65 0.50 -23.14
CA GLY A 33 -5.88 0.53 -22.34
C GLY A 33 -6.64 1.85 -22.47
N GLY A 34 -5.92 2.97 -22.48
CA GLY A 34 -6.51 4.29 -22.74
C GLY A 34 -7.08 4.43 -24.15
N PHE A 35 -6.33 3.97 -25.16
CA PHE A 35 -6.76 3.97 -26.55
C PHE A 35 -8.02 3.13 -26.77
N LEU A 36 -8.05 1.90 -26.25
CA LEU A 36 -9.23 1.03 -26.33
C LEU A 36 -10.43 1.63 -25.58
N GLY A 37 -10.21 2.24 -24.42
CA GLY A 37 -11.26 2.95 -23.69
C GLY A 37 -11.89 4.07 -24.51
N PHE A 38 -11.08 4.82 -25.26
CA PHE A 38 -11.59 5.82 -26.20
C PHE A 38 -12.41 5.20 -27.33
N LEU A 39 -11.93 4.16 -27.99
CA LEU A 39 -12.66 3.50 -29.07
C LEU A 39 -14.01 2.93 -28.61
N ILE A 40 -14.09 2.40 -27.39
CA ILE A 40 -15.35 1.88 -26.83
C ILE A 40 -16.38 3.01 -26.69
N ILE A 41 -15.97 4.15 -26.16
CA ILE A 41 -16.89 5.27 -25.88
C ILE A 41 -17.27 6.02 -27.16
N ASP A 42 -16.34 6.11 -28.12
CA ASP A 42 -16.59 6.56 -29.49
C ASP A 42 -17.63 5.68 -30.19
N TYR A 43 -17.45 4.35 -30.15
CA TYR A 43 -18.38 3.39 -30.75
C TYR A 43 -19.78 3.45 -30.12
N LEU A 44 -19.88 3.70 -28.81
CA LEU A 44 -21.16 3.86 -28.12
C LEU A 44 -21.80 5.25 -28.35
N SER A 45 -21.11 6.16 -29.03
CA SER A 45 -21.57 7.52 -29.35
C SER A 45 -22.04 8.31 -28.13
N LEU A 46 -21.36 8.15 -26.98
CA LEU A 46 -21.78 8.70 -25.68
C LEU A 46 -21.33 10.16 -25.46
N GLY A 47 -21.08 10.91 -26.54
CA GLY A 47 -20.63 12.31 -26.49
C GLY A 47 -19.11 12.49 -26.62
N LEU A 48 -18.38 11.44 -26.98
CA LEU A 48 -17.00 11.50 -27.45
C LEU A 48 -16.99 11.04 -28.90
N ASN A 49 -16.32 11.79 -29.78
CA ASN A 49 -16.18 11.42 -31.19
C ASN A 49 -14.77 11.67 -31.68
N PHE A 50 -14.26 10.73 -32.47
CA PHE A 50 -13.04 10.88 -33.25
C PHE A 50 -13.32 10.85 -34.75
N THR A 51 -12.66 11.71 -35.53
CA THR A 51 -12.76 11.66 -37.00
C THR A 51 -12.14 10.40 -37.58
N ASP A 52 -11.03 9.94 -36.99
CA ASP A 52 -10.32 8.73 -37.39
C ASP A 52 -9.79 7.99 -36.16
N TRP A 53 -9.65 6.66 -36.26
CA TRP A 53 -9.15 5.82 -35.17
C TRP A 53 -7.74 6.20 -34.68
N TYR A 54 -6.87 6.71 -35.56
CA TYR A 54 -5.51 7.10 -35.18
C TYR A 54 -5.49 8.37 -34.33
N MET A 55 -6.54 9.21 -34.39
CA MET A 55 -6.67 10.37 -33.50
C MET A 55 -6.89 9.92 -32.04
N ALA A 56 -7.65 8.85 -31.82
CA ALA A 56 -7.82 8.27 -30.48
C ALA A 56 -6.49 7.74 -29.92
N PHE A 57 -5.61 7.21 -30.78
CA PHE A 57 -4.29 6.73 -30.39
C PHE A 57 -3.39 7.88 -29.91
N PHE A 58 -3.33 8.98 -30.68
CA PHE A 58 -2.59 10.18 -30.28
C PHE A 58 -3.19 10.87 -29.06
N ALA A 59 -4.52 10.95 -28.96
CA ALA A 59 -5.20 11.51 -27.80
C ALA A 59 -4.89 10.72 -26.52
N ALA A 60 -4.84 9.38 -26.59
CA ALA A 60 -4.48 8.55 -25.45
C ALA A 60 -3.02 8.81 -25.01
N GLY A 61 -2.12 9.02 -25.98
CA GLY A 61 -0.74 9.40 -25.71
C GLY A 61 -0.62 10.77 -25.05
N LEU A 62 -1.37 11.76 -25.55
CA LEU A 62 -1.39 13.11 -24.98
C LEU A 62 -1.97 13.13 -23.56
N VAL A 63 -3.07 12.43 -23.32
CA VAL A 63 -3.64 12.28 -21.96
C VAL A 63 -2.65 11.57 -21.03
N GLY A 64 -1.94 10.57 -21.53
CA GLY A 64 -0.84 9.93 -20.80
C GLY A 64 0.25 10.93 -20.42
N LEU A 65 0.67 11.77 -21.36
CA LEU A 65 1.68 12.81 -21.14
C LEU A 65 1.21 13.86 -20.12
N LEU A 66 -0.03 14.34 -20.23
CA LEU A 66 -0.64 15.26 -19.27
C LEU A 66 -0.66 14.66 -17.87
N ASN A 67 -1.01 13.38 -17.75
CA ASN A 67 -0.96 12.67 -16.47
C ASN A 67 0.48 12.61 -15.91
N VAL A 68 1.48 12.22 -16.70
CA VAL A 68 2.87 12.18 -16.21
C VAL A 68 3.36 13.55 -15.73
N LEU A 69 2.98 14.62 -16.43
CA LEU A 69 3.42 15.98 -16.11
C LEU A 69 2.69 16.57 -14.89
N PHE A 70 1.36 16.49 -14.87
CA PHE A 70 0.53 17.21 -13.91
C PHE A 70 0.08 16.37 -12.72
N TRP A 71 -0.13 15.05 -12.89
CA TRP A 71 -0.62 14.17 -11.82
C TRP A 71 0.23 14.26 -10.53
N PRO A 72 1.58 14.23 -10.57
CA PRO A 72 2.38 14.31 -9.35
C PRO A 72 2.18 15.60 -8.54
N ILE A 73 1.89 16.71 -9.23
CA ILE A 73 1.66 18.02 -8.62
C ILE A 73 0.23 18.07 -8.09
N LEU A 74 -0.75 17.69 -8.91
CA LEU A 74 -2.16 17.74 -8.55
C LEU A 74 -2.49 16.79 -7.40
N THR A 75 -1.98 15.56 -7.41
CA THR A 75 -2.19 14.64 -6.28
C THR A 75 -1.60 15.21 -4.99
N LYS A 76 -0.46 15.89 -5.03
CA LYS A 76 0.13 16.50 -3.82
C LYS A 76 -0.76 17.59 -3.22
N ILE A 77 -1.41 18.40 -4.06
CA ILE A 77 -2.26 19.51 -3.63
C ILE A 77 -3.67 19.02 -3.27
N LEU A 78 -4.22 18.13 -4.09
CA LEU A 78 -5.61 17.69 -4.02
C LEU A 78 -5.80 16.38 -3.23
N LEU A 79 -4.76 15.79 -2.65
CA LEU A 79 -4.87 14.52 -1.89
C LEU A 79 -6.02 14.54 -0.86
N PRO A 80 -6.18 15.59 -0.01
CA PRO A 80 -7.27 15.60 0.96
C PRO A 80 -8.65 15.54 0.30
N PHE A 81 -8.81 16.24 -0.83
CA PHE A 81 -10.04 16.23 -1.62
C PHE A 81 -10.29 14.89 -2.31
N LEU A 82 -9.25 14.26 -2.87
CA LEU A 82 -9.34 12.94 -3.49
C LEU A 82 -9.76 11.86 -2.50
N VAL A 83 -9.22 11.90 -1.28
CA VAL A 83 -9.57 10.98 -0.19
C VAL A 83 -11.00 11.25 0.30
N PHE A 84 -11.35 12.52 0.51
CA PHE A 84 -12.70 12.91 0.93
C PHE A 84 -13.79 12.47 -0.05
N THR A 85 -13.48 12.50 -1.35
CA THR A 85 -14.41 12.10 -2.42
C THR A 85 -14.37 10.60 -2.75
N VAL A 86 -13.66 9.78 -1.97
CA VAL A 86 -13.54 8.33 -2.19
C VAL A 86 -13.10 8.01 -3.64
N GLY A 87 -12.21 8.83 -4.20
CA GLY A 87 -11.71 8.67 -5.57
C GLY A 87 -12.57 9.28 -6.67
N ILE A 88 -13.78 9.77 -6.41
CA ILE A 88 -14.59 10.48 -7.43
C ILE A 88 -13.84 11.70 -7.97
N GLY A 89 -13.11 12.43 -7.11
CA GLY A 89 -12.27 13.54 -7.53
C GLY A 89 -11.19 13.14 -8.54
N ALA A 90 -10.69 11.90 -8.48
CA ALA A 90 -9.71 11.39 -9.45
C ALA A 90 -10.35 11.13 -10.82
N LEU A 91 -11.60 10.64 -10.86
CA LEU A 91 -12.35 10.48 -12.10
C LEU A 91 -12.62 11.83 -12.76
N LEU A 92 -13.02 12.85 -11.98
CA LEU A 92 -13.24 14.20 -12.49
C LEU A 92 -11.95 14.82 -13.06
N LEU A 93 -10.81 14.62 -12.38
CA LEU A 93 -9.50 15.07 -12.88
C LEU A 93 -9.10 14.37 -14.19
N ASN A 94 -9.36 13.07 -14.31
CA ASN A 94 -9.12 12.35 -15.57
C ASN A 94 -10.04 12.88 -16.68
N GLY A 95 -11.33 13.09 -16.40
CA GLY A 95 -12.25 13.72 -17.34
C GLY A 95 -11.77 15.11 -17.79
N PHE A 96 -11.26 15.91 -16.84
CA PHE A 96 -10.66 17.21 -17.12
C PHE A 96 -9.42 17.09 -18.04
N PHE A 97 -8.53 16.13 -17.84
CA PHE A 97 -7.38 15.95 -18.73
C PHE A 97 -7.77 15.49 -20.13
N ILE A 98 -8.79 14.66 -20.24
CA ILE A 98 -9.32 14.22 -21.54
C ILE A 98 -9.94 15.41 -22.28
N TRP A 99 -10.75 16.22 -21.59
CA TRP A 99 -11.27 17.47 -22.13
C TRP A 99 -10.15 18.44 -22.51
N LEU A 100 -9.13 18.58 -21.67
CA LEU A 100 -7.99 19.43 -21.97
C LEU A 100 -7.28 18.95 -23.24
N ALA A 101 -7.05 17.64 -23.37
CA ALA A 101 -6.47 17.03 -24.57
C ALA A 101 -7.31 17.26 -25.84
N SER A 102 -8.63 17.32 -25.74
CA SER A 102 -9.50 17.62 -26.90
C SER A 102 -9.32 19.03 -27.46
N ASN A 103 -8.75 19.94 -26.68
CA ASN A 103 -8.43 21.29 -27.16
C ASN A 103 -7.11 21.34 -27.95
N PHE A 104 -6.33 20.25 -27.97
CA PHE A 104 -5.02 20.16 -28.64
C PHE A 104 -4.98 19.18 -29.82
N VAL A 105 -6.02 18.37 -29.99
CA VAL A 105 -6.10 17.35 -31.05
C VAL A 105 -7.29 17.68 -31.94
N ASP A 106 -7.02 18.11 -33.16
CA ASP A 106 -8.07 18.34 -34.16
C ASP A 106 -8.77 17.03 -34.51
N GLY A 107 -10.10 17.06 -34.60
CA GLY A 107 -10.91 15.86 -34.84
C GLY A 107 -11.16 14.99 -33.61
N PHE A 108 -10.82 15.47 -32.40
CA PHE A 108 -11.23 14.88 -31.12
C PHE A 108 -12.20 15.81 -30.40
N THR A 109 -13.42 15.33 -30.14
CA THR A 109 -14.42 16.09 -29.37
C THR A 109 -14.92 15.26 -28.19
N ILE A 110 -15.15 15.92 -27.05
CA ILE A 110 -15.74 15.29 -25.87
C ILE A 110 -16.67 16.26 -25.15
N GLY A 111 -17.85 15.78 -24.75
CA GLY A 111 -18.82 16.56 -24.01
C GLY A 111 -19.84 15.70 -23.24
N GLY A 112 -20.56 16.36 -22.34
CA GLY A 112 -21.66 15.74 -21.61
C GLY A 112 -21.25 14.51 -20.78
N PRO A 113 -22.00 13.40 -20.83
CA PRO A 113 -21.71 12.19 -20.06
C PRO A 113 -20.34 11.55 -20.35
N ALA A 114 -19.79 11.74 -21.55
CA ALA A 114 -18.49 11.19 -21.92
C ALA A 114 -17.36 11.64 -21.00
N LEU A 115 -17.44 12.83 -20.40
CA LEU A 115 -16.42 13.33 -19.46
C LEU A 115 -16.24 12.42 -18.23
N ILE A 116 -17.26 11.66 -17.86
CA ILE A 116 -17.24 10.72 -16.73
C ILE A 116 -17.11 9.27 -17.23
N LEU A 117 -17.87 8.92 -18.27
CA LEU A 117 -17.91 7.56 -18.80
C LEU A 117 -16.58 7.16 -19.45
N THR A 118 -15.85 8.11 -20.04
CA THR A 118 -14.56 7.82 -20.70
C THR A 118 -13.46 7.44 -19.71
N PRO A 119 -13.16 8.24 -18.67
CA PRO A 119 -12.25 7.80 -17.61
C PRO A 119 -12.62 6.44 -17.01
N LEU A 120 -13.92 6.19 -16.82
CA LEU A 120 -14.42 4.95 -16.24
C LEU A 120 -14.16 3.76 -17.17
N ALA A 121 -14.43 3.88 -18.47
CA ALA A 121 -14.15 2.85 -19.45
C ALA A 121 -12.65 2.57 -19.57
N MET A 122 -11.82 3.62 -19.64
CA MET A 122 -10.36 3.48 -19.65
C MET A 122 -9.85 2.76 -18.40
N ALA A 123 -10.37 3.10 -17.22
CA ALA A 123 -10.01 2.44 -15.95
C ALA A 123 -10.41 0.95 -15.96
N ALA A 124 -11.61 0.62 -16.44
CA ALA A 124 -12.09 -0.75 -16.54
C ALA A 124 -11.21 -1.60 -17.48
N VAL A 125 -10.92 -1.08 -18.68
CA VAL A 125 -10.06 -1.75 -19.66
C VAL A 125 -8.65 -1.94 -19.11
N THR A 126 -8.08 -0.90 -18.52
CA THR A 126 -6.73 -0.96 -17.93
C THR A 126 -6.66 -1.99 -16.81
N THR A 127 -7.66 -2.02 -15.92
CA THR A 127 -7.74 -3.00 -14.83
C THR A 127 -7.81 -4.43 -15.38
N PHE A 128 -8.61 -4.65 -16.42
CA PHE A 128 -8.72 -5.95 -17.08
C PHE A 128 -7.40 -6.38 -17.75
N LEU A 129 -6.74 -5.48 -18.47
CA LEU A 129 -5.43 -5.74 -19.10
C LEU A 129 -4.36 -6.04 -18.05
N SER A 130 -4.29 -5.27 -16.97
CA SER A 130 -3.35 -5.51 -15.88
C SER A 130 -3.57 -6.85 -15.19
N ALA A 131 -4.83 -7.26 -15.02
CA ALA A 131 -5.19 -8.55 -14.43
C ALA A 131 -4.73 -9.74 -15.30
N ILE A 132 -4.96 -9.67 -16.62
CA ILE A 132 -4.51 -10.72 -17.56
C ILE A 132 -2.97 -10.78 -17.62
N LEU A 133 -2.32 -9.62 -17.65
CA LEU A 133 -0.88 -9.53 -17.84
C LEU A 133 -0.09 -9.68 -16.54
N THR A 134 -0.77 -10.00 -15.42
CA THR A 134 -0.19 -10.17 -14.08
C THR A 134 0.78 -9.05 -13.71
N ILE A 135 0.44 -7.82 -14.09
CA ILE A 135 1.29 -6.65 -13.83
C ILE A 135 1.16 -6.29 -12.37
N ASP A 136 2.13 -6.76 -11.60
CA ASP A 136 2.21 -6.55 -10.16
C ASP A 136 2.61 -5.10 -9.83
N ASP A 137 1.60 -4.29 -9.50
CA ASP A 137 1.63 -2.84 -9.33
C ASP A 137 2.16 -2.38 -7.96
N ASP A 138 2.08 -3.26 -6.96
CA ASP A 138 2.22 -2.89 -5.56
C ASP A 138 3.68 -2.64 -5.15
N ALA A 139 4.63 -3.40 -5.71
CA ALA A 139 6.05 -3.30 -5.36
C ALA A 139 6.65 -1.90 -5.63
N THR A 140 6.17 -1.18 -6.65
CA THR A 140 6.75 0.12 -7.02
C THR A 140 6.25 1.26 -6.13
N TYR A 141 4.94 1.26 -5.82
CA TYR A 141 4.35 2.29 -4.96
C TYR A 141 5.02 2.28 -3.58
N TYR A 142 5.17 1.10 -2.97
CA TYR A 142 5.90 0.94 -1.71
C TYR A 142 7.35 1.42 -1.82
N ARG A 143 8.07 1.09 -2.90
CA ARG A 143 9.49 1.47 -3.06
C ARG A 143 9.70 2.99 -3.17
N ASN A 144 8.82 3.69 -3.88
CA ASN A 144 8.92 5.14 -4.06
C ASN A 144 8.50 5.93 -2.81
N VAL A 145 7.52 5.43 -2.06
CA VAL A 145 7.11 6.00 -0.77
C VAL A 145 8.21 5.76 0.28
N ILE A 146 8.72 4.53 0.41
CA ILE A 146 9.80 4.18 1.36
C ILE A 146 11.07 5.01 1.07
N LYS A 147 11.45 5.21 -0.20
CA LYS A 147 12.59 6.06 -0.58
C LYS A 147 12.43 7.52 -0.14
N LYS A 148 11.20 8.06 -0.16
CA LYS A 148 10.92 9.43 0.31
C LYS A 148 10.92 9.53 1.83
N VAL A 149 10.40 8.53 2.54
CA VAL A 149 10.46 8.46 4.02
C VAL A 149 11.91 8.39 4.52
N LYS A 150 12.80 7.69 3.80
CA LYS A 150 14.24 7.60 4.14
C LYS A 150 15.01 8.94 4.06
N LYS A 151 14.47 9.99 3.43
CA LYS A 151 15.16 11.30 3.32
C LYS A 151 15.00 12.21 4.53
N GLY A 152 14.15 11.86 5.50
CA GLY A 152 14.23 12.49 6.81
C GLY A 152 15.53 12.07 7.47
N LYS A 153 16.51 12.98 7.60
CA LYS A 153 17.69 12.75 8.46
C LYS A 153 17.17 12.59 9.90
N ILE A 154 16.85 11.37 10.29
CA ILE A 154 16.52 11.04 11.69
C ILE A 154 17.81 11.30 12.46
N LYS A 155 17.87 12.43 13.18
CA LYS A 155 18.93 12.67 14.16
C LYS A 155 18.72 11.69 15.30
N LEU A 156 19.36 10.52 15.21
CA LEU A 156 19.43 9.56 16.30
C LEU A 156 20.11 10.27 17.48
N LYS A 157 19.36 10.54 18.54
CA LYS A 157 19.86 11.26 19.73
C LYS A 157 20.82 10.41 20.60
N GLY A 158 21.44 9.37 20.03
CA GLY A 158 22.36 8.46 20.73
C GLY A 158 21.75 7.69 21.91
N LYS A 159 20.43 7.72 22.09
CA LYS A 159 19.76 7.00 23.17
C LYS A 159 19.60 5.53 22.78
N LYS A 160 20.01 4.63 23.67
CA LYS A 160 19.72 3.20 23.54
C LYS A 160 18.20 3.00 23.61
N GLY A 161 17.67 2.17 22.73
CA GLY A 161 16.26 1.80 22.65
C GLY A 161 16.13 0.41 22.06
N VAL A 162 14.94 -0.17 22.19
CA VAL A 162 14.63 -1.50 21.64
C VAL A 162 13.56 -1.35 20.57
N ILE A 163 13.75 -2.03 19.45
CA ILE A 163 12.72 -2.20 18.42
C ILE A 163 12.16 -3.60 18.62
N PHE A 164 10.89 -3.68 18.96
CA PHE A 164 10.13 -4.93 18.92
C PHE A 164 9.40 -4.99 17.58
N LEU A 165 9.66 -6.02 16.80
CA LEU A 165 9.00 -6.28 15.53
C LEU A 165 8.09 -7.51 15.71
N GLU A 166 6.79 -7.29 15.56
CA GLU A 166 5.78 -8.35 15.51
C GLU A 166 5.42 -8.60 14.05
N ILE A 167 5.41 -9.87 13.64
CA ILE A 167 4.92 -10.30 12.32
C ILE A 167 3.69 -11.15 12.59
N ASP A 168 2.52 -10.59 12.32
CA ASP A 168 1.23 -11.25 12.60
C ASP A 168 1.13 -12.57 11.82
N GLY A 169 0.68 -13.63 12.50
CA GLY A 169 0.50 -14.97 11.94
C GLY A 169 1.78 -15.74 11.61
N LEU A 170 2.99 -15.24 11.94
CA LEU A 170 4.23 -15.94 11.64
C LEU A 170 4.51 -17.08 12.63
N SER A 171 4.26 -18.32 12.22
CA SER A 171 4.62 -19.50 13.02
C SER A 171 6.12 -19.82 12.93
N LEU A 172 6.62 -20.52 13.96
CA LEU A 172 8.01 -21.01 14.02
C LEU A 172 8.38 -21.86 12.79
N ASN A 173 7.47 -22.74 12.35
CA ASN A 173 7.72 -23.64 11.23
C ASN A 173 7.87 -22.87 9.91
N VAL A 174 6.99 -21.89 9.68
CA VAL A 174 7.05 -21.02 8.49
C VAL A 174 8.33 -20.19 8.48
N LEU A 175 8.72 -19.63 9.62
CA LEU A 175 9.98 -18.89 9.76
C LEU A 175 11.19 -19.76 9.42
N ASN A 176 11.27 -20.97 9.99
CA ASN A 176 12.37 -21.90 9.74
C ASN A 176 12.42 -22.35 8.27
N GLU A 177 11.26 -22.61 7.65
CA GLU A 177 11.19 -22.96 6.24
C GLU A 177 11.67 -21.82 5.34
N ALA A 178 11.26 -20.58 5.63
CA ALA A 178 11.68 -19.40 4.89
C ALA A 178 13.19 -19.15 4.99
N ILE A 179 13.78 -19.35 6.17
CA ILE A 179 15.24 -19.29 6.37
C ILE A 179 15.93 -20.39 5.55
N LYS A 180 15.45 -21.64 5.65
CA LYS A 180 16.03 -22.78 4.92
C LYS A 180 15.98 -22.61 3.39
N LYS A 181 14.93 -21.98 2.87
CA LYS A 181 14.76 -21.66 1.44
C LYS A 181 15.56 -20.42 0.99
N GLY A 182 16.29 -19.76 1.90
CA GLY A 182 17.10 -18.58 1.57
C GLY A 182 16.30 -17.28 1.40
N HIS A 183 15.05 -17.23 1.83
CA HIS A 183 14.21 -16.01 1.74
C HIS A 183 14.56 -14.96 2.80
N MET A 184 15.32 -15.33 3.84
CA MET A 184 15.68 -14.45 4.96
C MET A 184 17.20 -14.43 5.20
N PRO A 185 18.01 -13.99 4.22
CA PRO A 185 19.48 -14.13 4.26
C PRO A 185 20.12 -13.40 5.45
N THR A 186 19.56 -12.26 5.88
CA THR A 186 20.06 -11.54 7.06
C THR A 186 19.86 -12.33 8.35
N LEU A 187 18.67 -12.93 8.54
CA LEU A 187 18.40 -13.75 9.72
C LEU A 187 19.25 -15.02 9.70
N GLN A 188 19.38 -15.66 8.53
CA GLN A 188 20.22 -16.83 8.36
C GLN A 188 21.66 -16.56 8.80
N LYS A 189 22.26 -15.45 8.32
CA LYS A 189 23.60 -15.02 8.72
C LYS A 189 23.74 -14.83 10.23
N TRP A 190 22.76 -14.18 10.89
CA TRP A 190 22.82 -13.97 12.34
C TRP A 190 22.77 -15.27 13.15
N LEU A 191 22.04 -16.28 12.66
CA LEU A 191 21.99 -17.60 13.27
C LEU A 191 23.31 -18.36 13.07
N GLU A 192 23.87 -18.32 11.86
CA GLU A 192 25.16 -18.96 11.53
C GLU A 192 26.34 -18.35 12.30
N GLU A 193 26.34 -17.03 12.51
CA GLU A 193 27.33 -16.31 13.32
C GLU A 193 27.13 -16.51 14.84
N GLY A 194 26.03 -17.14 15.26
CA GLY A 194 25.71 -17.37 16.67
C GLY A 194 25.37 -16.09 17.46
N THR A 195 25.12 -14.97 16.77
CA THR A 195 24.75 -13.70 17.43
C THR A 195 23.30 -13.70 17.92
N HIS A 196 22.45 -14.53 17.31
CA HIS A 196 21.03 -14.65 17.63
C HIS A 196 20.61 -16.13 17.65
N LYS A 197 19.47 -16.41 18.30
CA LYS A 197 18.84 -17.73 18.31
C LYS A 197 17.34 -17.61 18.06
N VAL A 198 16.77 -18.59 17.36
CA VAL A 198 15.32 -18.74 17.24
C VAL A 198 14.80 -19.44 18.49
N THR A 199 13.81 -18.84 19.15
CA THR A 199 13.13 -19.46 20.30
C THR A 199 11.65 -19.59 19.98
N GLY A 200 11.13 -20.80 20.08
CA GLY A 200 9.69 -21.04 19.96
C GLY A 200 8.95 -20.51 21.18
N TRP A 201 7.78 -19.95 20.95
CA TRP A 201 6.86 -19.52 22.00
C TRP A 201 5.48 -20.07 21.67
N GLU A 202 4.85 -20.74 22.64
CA GLU A 202 3.45 -21.17 22.55
C GLU A 202 2.58 -20.14 23.27
N THR A 203 1.62 -19.57 22.54
CA THR A 203 0.72 -18.55 23.08
C THR A 203 -0.32 -19.20 23.99
N ASP A 204 -0.72 -18.49 25.03
CA ASP A 204 -1.90 -18.86 25.80
C ASP A 204 -3.18 -18.69 24.96
N LEU A 205 -4.30 -19.25 25.42
CA LEU A 205 -5.61 -19.02 24.82
C LEU A 205 -6.15 -17.65 25.30
N SER A 206 -6.52 -16.72 24.42
CA SER A 206 -6.65 -16.81 22.97
C SER A 206 -5.35 -16.50 22.22
N SER A 207 -5.01 -17.28 21.20
CA SER A 207 -3.89 -17.00 20.26
C SER A 207 -4.22 -15.90 19.24
N GLN A 208 -5.13 -14.98 19.59
CA GLN A 208 -5.59 -13.90 18.73
C GLN A 208 -4.75 -12.64 18.98
N THR A 209 -4.64 -11.79 17.95
CA THR A 209 -3.78 -10.59 17.95
C THR A 209 -4.03 -9.70 19.17
N GLY A 210 -5.29 -9.40 19.51
CA GLY A 210 -5.61 -8.53 20.64
C GLY A 210 -5.13 -9.05 22.00
N ALA A 211 -5.29 -10.36 22.26
CA ALA A 211 -4.82 -10.98 23.49
C ALA A 211 -3.29 -11.12 23.51
N SER A 212 -2.68 -11.47 22.38
CA SER A 212 -1.22 -11.61 22.26
C SER A 212 -0.52 -10.27 22.44
N GLN A 213 -1.00 -9.21 21.78
CA GLN A 213 -0.46 -7.85 21.91
C GLN A 213 -0.62 -7.30 23.34
N ALA A 214 -1.74 -7.55 23.99
CA ALA A 214 -1.93 -7.21 25.40
C ALA A 214 -0.87 -7.88 26.29
N GLY A 215 -0.64 -9.19 26.08
CA GLY A 215 0.40 -9.95 26.77
C GLY A 215 1.81 -9.41 26.53
N ILE A 216 2.16 -9.10 25.28
CA ILE A 216 3.49 -8.56 24.92
C ILE A 216 3.69 -7.16 25.51
N LEU A 217 2.71 -6.27 25.38
CA LEU A 217 2.85 -4.86 25.75
C LEU A 217 2.71 -4.62 27.25
N HIS A 218 1.80 -5.33 27.92
CA HIS A 218 1.47 -5.10 29.33
C HIS A 218 1.90 -6.25 30.25
N GLY A 219 2.40 -7.37 29.70
CA GLY A 219 2.65 -8.58 30.50
C GLY A 219 1.39 -9.24 31.03
N ASN A 220 0.21 -8.86 30.51
CA ASN A 220 -1.09 -9.27 31.03
C ASN A 220 -2.15 -9.25 29.92
N ASN A 221 -2.75 -10.39 29.65
CA ASN A 221 -3.83 -10.59 28.68
C ASN A 221 -5.11 -11.15 29.33
N LYS A 222 -5.26 -11.00 30.66
CA LYS A 222 -6.37 -11.55 31.43
C LYS A 222 -7.72 -11.05 30.93
N ASP A 223 -8.69 -11.96 30.85
CA ASP A 223 -10.08 -11.72 30.43
C ASP A 223 -10.21 -11.13 29.01
N ILE A 224 -9.30 -11.49 28.10
CA ILE A 224 -9.39 -11.22 26.65
C ILE A 224 -9.51 -12.56 25.88
N PRO A 225 -10.69 -13.20 25.90
CA PRO A 225 -10.84 -14.58 25.39
C PRO A 225 -10.90 -14.68 23.86
N ALA A 226 -11.20 -13.58 23.17
CA ALA A 226 -11.36 -13.54 21.71
C ALA A 226 -11.37 -12.09 21.20
N PHE A 227 -11.45 -11.92 19.89
CA PHE A 227 -11.59 -10.63 19.21
C PHE A 227 -12.88 -9.93 19.64
N ARG A 228 -13.95 -10.70 19.81
CA ARG A 228 -15.25 -10.26 20.35
C ARG A 228 -15.75 -11.25 21.38
N TRP A 229 -16.34 -10.74 22.46
CA TRP A 229 -16.98 -11.57 23.49
C TRP A 229 -18.14 -10.82 24.15
N VAL A 230 -18.94 -11.53 24.95
CA VAL A 230 -20.08 -10.96 25.69
C VAL A 230 -19.74 -10.89 27.17
N GLU A 231 -19.86 -9.72 27.78
CA GLU A 231 -19.78 -9.52 29.23
C GLU A 231 -21.19 -9.60 29.84
N LYS A 232 -21.56 -10.78 30.34
CA LYS A 232 -22.90 -11.05 30.93
C LYS A 232 -23.22 -10.11 32.09
N GLU A 233 -22.25 -9.85 32.95
CA GLU A 233 -22.35 -8.95 34.11
C GLU A 233 -22.58 -7.48 33.72
N LYS A 234 -22.36 -7.12 32.45
CA LYS A 234 -22.56 -5.77 31.93
C LYS A 234 -23.72 -5.70 30.95
N ASN A 235 -24.86 -6.25 31.37
CA ASN A 235 -26.09 -6.26 30.58
C ASN A 235 -25.88 -6.87 29.17
N ASN A 236 -25.14 -7.98 29.11
CA ASN A 236 -24.76 -8.66 27.86
C ASN A 236 -24.05 -7.74 26.83
N LYS A 237 -23.25 -6.79 27.31
CA LYS A 237 -22.45 -5.92 26.43
C LYS A 237 -21.51 -6.77 25.58
N ILE A 238 -21.53 -6.54 24.26
CA ILE A 238 -20.52 -7.07 23.34
C ILE A 238 -19.28 -6.18 23.47
N MET A 239 -18.15 -6.81 23.74
CA MET A 239 -16.83 -6.19 23.80
C MET A 239 -16.04 -6.55 22.55
N VAL A 240 -15.19 -5.63 22.10
CA VAL A 240 -14.23 -5.86 21.02
C VAL A 240 -12.81 -5.49 21.49
N SER A 241 -11.82 -6.31 21.15
CA SER A 241 -10.40 -6.07 21.49
C SER A 241 -9.73 -4.91 20.71
N THR A 242 -10.51 -4.09 20.00
CA THR A 242 -10.02 -2.96 19.20
C THR A 242 -11.00 -1.78 19.27
N GLY A 243 -10.60 -0.65 18.70
CA GLY A 243 -11.42 0.55 18.56
C GLY A 243 -11.40 1.47 19.78
N PHE A 244 -11.89 2.70 19.58
CA PHE A 244 -11.81 3.78 20.57
C PHE A 244 -12.76 3.61 21.77
N SER A 245 -13.76 2.73 21.67
CA SER A 245 -14.76 2.52 22.73
C SER A 245 -14.30 1.50 23.78
N ASP A 246 -13.88 0.31 23.35
CA ASP A 246 -13.65 -0.82 24.25
C ASP A 246 -12.18 -1.03 24.59
N ALA A 247 -11.25 -0.74 23.67
CA ALA A 247 -9.82 -0.93 23.90
C ALA A 247 -9.29 -0.13 25.11
N PRO A 248 -9.66 1.15 25.34
CA PRO A 248 -9.22 1.88 26.53
C PRO A 248 -9.75 1.26 27.84
N ILE A 249 -10.94 0.66 27.80
CA ILE A 249 -11.53 -0.03 28.96
C ILE A 249 -10.74 -1.30 29.27
N ILE A 250 -10.34 -2.05 28.23
CA ILE A 250 -9.52 -3.26 28.36
C ILE A 250 -8.13 -2.89 28.89
N GLU A 251 -7.46 -1.91 28.28
CA GLU A 251 -6.14 -1.44 28.70
C GLU A 251 -6.11 -1.03 30.17
N LYS A 252 -7.12 -0.30 30.65
CA LYS A 252 -7.25 0.09 32.06
C LYS A 252 -7.33 -1.11 33.01
N ARG A 253 -7.84 -2.26 32.57
CA ARG A 253 -7.94 -3.48 33.39
C ARG A 253 -6.64 -4.27 33.46
N ILE A 254 -5.86 -4.27 32.37
CA ILE A 254 -4.67 -5.12 32.24
C ILE A 254 -3.36 -4.37 32.55
N SER A 255 -3.33 -3.06 32.37
CA SER A 255 -2.12 -2.25 32.53
C SER A 255 -1.83 -1.95 33.99
N ASP A 256 -0.58 -2.21 34.40
CA ASP A 256 -0.01 -1.78 35.69
C ASP A 256 0.74 -0.44 35.57
N GLY A 257 0.72 0.16 34.38
CA GLY A 257 1.48 1.37 34.05
C GLY A 257 2.97 1.13 33.82
N ASN A 258 3.47 -0.11 33.78
CA ASN A 258 4.88 -0.48 33.54
C ASN A 258 5.12 -1.23 32.23
N GLY A 259 4.14 -1.28 31.32
CA GLY A 259 4.28 -1.92 30.02
C GLY A 259 5.36 -1.31 29.10
N LEU A 260 5.65 -2.00 27.99
CA LEU A 260 6.73 -1.66 27.04
C LEU A 260 6.66 -0.21 26.51
N LEU A 261 5.47 0.39 26.49
CA LEU A 261 5.26 1.74 25.96
C LEU A 261 5.26 2.87 27.02
N LYS A 262 5.41 2.55 28.31
CA LYS A 262 5.32 3.52 29.42
C LYS A 262 6.14 4.79 29.19
N ASN A 263 7.39 4.65 28.75
CA ASN A 263 8.37 5.74 28.69
C ASN A 263 8.38 6.45 27.33
N LYS A 264 7.21 6.93 26.88
CA LYS A 264 7.01 7.54 25.55
C LYS A 264 7.31 6.55 24.41
N GLY A 265 7.04 5.27 24.63
CA GLY A 265 7.07 4.28 23.57
C GLY A 265 5.94 4.54 22.59
N ALA A 266 6.11 4.05 21.36
CA ALA A 266 5.10 4.16 20.32
C ALA A 266 4.95 2.79 19.65
N SER A 267 3.71 2.33 19.52
CA SER A 267 3.36 1.24 18.62
C SER A 267 2.86 1.82 17.29
N ARG A 268 3.27 1.21 16.19
CA ARG A 268 2.89 1.56 14.82
C ARG A 268 2.69 0.25 14.06
N SER A 269 1.49 0.08 13.51
CA SER A 269 1.09 -0.99 12.60
C SER A 269 1.08 -0.47 11.17
#